data_AF-Q71J15-F1
#
_entry.id   AF-Q71J15-F1
#
_cell.length_a   1.000
_cell.length_b   1.000
_cell.length_c   1.000
_cell.angle_alpha   90.00
_cell.angle_beta   90.00
_cell.angle_gamma   90.00
#
_symmetry.space_group_name_H-M   'P 1'
#
loop_
_entity.id
_entity.type
_entity.pdbx_description
1 polymer ?
#
loop_
_entity_poly.entity_id
_entity_poly.type
_entity_poly.pdbx_seq_one_letter_code
_entity_poly.pdbx_strand_id
1 'polypeptide(L)' 'SFDRAKVLAGQQTPVFFGSALTNFGVETFLEQFVDLAPAPGEHEVNGDEELKPDDDEF' A
#
# COMPACT_ATOMS: atom_id res chain seq x y z
N SER A 1 -18.45 -5.57 5.23
CA SER A 1 -17.97 -4.23 5.60
C SER A 1 -16.48 -4.14 5.31
N PHE A 2 -15.95 -2.94 5.06
CA PHE A 2 -14.52 -2.68 4.91
C PHE A 2 -13.81 -2.79 6.27
N ASP A 3 -12.59 -3.35 6.28
CA ASP A 3 -11.73 -3.54 7.47
C ASP A 3 -10.26 -3.36 7.07
N ARG A 4 -9.64 -2.27 7.54
CA ARG A 4 -8.25 -1.89 7.20
C ARG A 4 -7.24 -2.97 7.62
N ALA A 5 -7.45 -3.64 8.75
CA ALA A 5 -6.52 -4.68 9.21
C ALA A 5 -6.51 -5.89 8.27
N LYS A 6 -7.68 -6.25 7.73
CA LYS A 6 -7.79 -7.33 6.74
C LYS A 6 -7.17 -6.96 5.39
N VAL A 7 -7.22 -5.69 5.00
CA VAL A 7 -6.54 -5.20 3.80
C VAL A 7 -5.03 -5.33 3.95
N LEU A 8 -4.46 -4.86 5.07
CA LEU A 8 -3.02 -4.97 5.34
C LEU A 8 -2.55 -6.42 5.45
N ALA A 9 -3.41 -7.32 5.95
CA ALA A 9 -3.14 -8.76 6.01
C ALA A 9 -3.37 -9.50 4.67
N GLY A 10 -3.75 -8.80 3.60
CA GLY A 10 -4.06 -9.41 2.30
C GLY A 10 -5.32 -10.28 2.27
N GLN A 11 -6.18 -10.18 3.27
CA GLN A 11 -7.41 -10.99 3.44
C GLN A 11 -8.65 -10.31 2.86
N GLN A 12 -8.55 -9.02 2.52
CA GLN A 12 -9.63 -8.24 1.90
C GLN A 12 -9.06 -7.28 0.86
N THR A 13 -9.68 -7.23 -0.32
CA THR A 13 -9.29 -6.31 -1.39
C THR A 13 -10.37 -5.24 -1.58
N PRO A 14 -10.04 -3.94 -1.42
CA PRO A 14 -10.96 -2.86 -1.76
C PRO A 14 -11.22 -2.82 -3.27
N VAL A 15 -12.48 -2.61 -3.67
CA VAL A 15 -12.89 -2.60 -5.09
C VAL A 15 -13.32 -1.19 -5.49
N PHE A 16 -12.81 -0.72 -6.63
CA PHE A 16 -13.13 0.57 -7.23
C PHE A 16 -13.67 0.38 -8.65
N PHE A 17 -14.55 1.27 -9.09
CA PHE A 17 -15.10 1.28 -10.45
C PHE A 17 -14.68 2.55 -11.16
N GLY A 18 -14.20 2.40 -12.39
CA GLY A 18 -13.71 3.53 -13.19
C GLY A 18 -13.34 3.14 -14.61
N SER A 19 -12.91 4.13 -15.39
CA SER A 19 -12.37 3.96 -16.73
C SER A 19 -11.10 4.80 -16.83
N ALA A 20 -9.95 4.13 -16.86
CA ALA A 20 -8.66 4.79 -17.02
C ALA A 20 -8.56 5.57 -18.35
N LEU A 21 -9.16 5.03 -19.42
CA LEU A 21 -9.11 5.65 -20.75
C LEU A 21 -9.80 7.02 -20.79
N THR A 22 -10.89 7.17 -20.03
CA THR A 22 -11.65 8.42 -19.93
C THR A 22 -11.32 9.22 -18.67
N ASN A 23 -10.27 8.82 -17.94
CA ASN A 23 -9.85 9.40 -16.67
C ASN A 23 -10.98 9.51 -15.61
N PHE A 24 -11.92 8.57 -15.61
CA PHE A 24 -13.04 8.55 -14.67
C PHE A 24 -12.75 7.58 -13.52
N GLY A 25 -12.88 8.05 -12.27
CA GLY A 25 -12.67 7.23 -11.07
C GLY A 25 -11.21 7.02 -10.65
N VAL A 26 -10.24 7.54 -11.42
CA VAL A 26 -8.81 7.42 -11.13
C VAL A 26 -8.41 8.23 -9.89
N GLU A 27 -8.94 9.44 -9.74
CA GLU A 27 -8.66 10.32 -8.59
C GLU A 27 -9.09 9.66 -7.27
N THR A 28 -10.35 9.22 -7.19
CA THR A 28 -10.89 8.52 -6.01
C THR A 28 -10.12 7.23 -5.70
N PHE A 29 -9.72 6.47 -6.73
CA PHE A 29 -8.85 5.32 -6.53
C PHE A 29 -7.51 5.73 -5.92
N LEU A 30 -6.84 6.76 -6.48
CA LEU A 30 -5.51 7.18 -6.06
C LEU A 30 -5.51 7.73 -4.63
N GLU A 31 -6.48 8.57 -4.28
CA GLU A 31 -6.62 9.10 -2.92
C GLU A 31 -6.75 7.98 -1.90
N GLN A 32 -7.65 7.03 -2.16
CA GLN A 32 -7.86 5.89 -1.25
C GLN A 32 -6.67 4.92 -1.27
N PHE A 33 -5.99 4.76 -2.41
CA PHE A 33 -4.79 3.96 -2.50
C PHE A 33 -3.68 4.53 -1.60
N VAL A 34 -3.45 5.85 -1.64
CA VAL A 34 -2.46 6.52 -0.78
C VAL A 34 -2.81 6.36 0.70
N ASP A 35 -4.08 6.50 1.07
CA ASP A 35 -4.53 6.34 2.46
C ASP A 35 -4.38 4.91 2.99
N LEU A 36 -4.52 3.91 2.12
CA LEU A 36 -4.53 2.49 2.48
C LEU A 36 -3.17 1.82 2.32
N ALA A 37 -2.32 2.32 1.41
CA ALA A 37 -1.01 1.77 1.17
C ALA A 37 -0.16 1.84 2.45
N PRO A 38 0.49 0.74 2.85
CA PRO A 38 1.46 0.80 3.93
C PRO A 38 2.67 1.62 3.48
N ALA A 39 3.30 2.30 4.43
CA ALA A 39 4.63 2.84 4.22
C ALA A 39 5.62 1.69 3.95
N PRO A 40 6.78 1.98 3.32
CA PRO A 40 7.90 1.05 3.27
C PRO A 40 8.16 0.41 4.64
N GLY A 41 8.29 -0.91 4.68
CA GLY A 41 8.55 -1.67 5.89
C GLY A 41 10.04 -1.98 6.04
N GLU A 42 10.45 -2.32 7.26
CA GLU A 42 11.78 -2.88 7.51
C GLU A 42 11.96 -4.22 6.80
N HIS A 43 13.19 -4.50 6.39
CA HIS A 43 13.54 -5.72 5.67
C HIS A 43 14.74 -6.39 6.31
N GLU A 44 14.64 -7.71 6.53
CA GLU A 44 15.80 -8.51 6.92
C GLU A 44 16.73 -8.68 5.71
N VAL A 45 17.99 -8.29 5.89
CA VAL A 45 19.10 -8.43 4.97
C VAL A 45 20.20 -9.25 5.63
N ASN A 46 21.02 -9.94 4.83
CA ASN A 46 22.18 -10.69 5.30
C ASN A 46 21.93 -11.70 6.45
N GLY A 47 20.69 -12.15 6.63
CA GLY A 47 20.28 -13.24 7.52
C GLY A 47 19.90 -12.83 8.95
N ASP A 48 20.36 -11.67 9.44
CA ASP A 48 20.05 -11.18 10.81
C ASP A 48 20.14 -9.64 10.91
N GLU A 49 20.37 -8.93 9.81
CA GLU A 49 20.50 -7.47 9.80
C GLU A 49 19.17 -6.83 9.38
N GLU A 50 18.64 -5.92 10.20
CA GLU A 50 17.40 -5.20 9.88
C GLU A 50 17.73 -3.91 9.14
N LEU A 51 17.36 -3.83 7.87
CA LEU A 51 17.42 -2.61 7.09
C LEU A 51 16.15 -1.79 7.32
N LYS A 52 16.32 -0.59 7.89
CA LYS A 52 15.22 0.34 8.10
C LYS A 52 14.87 1.07 6.79
N PRO A 53 13.60 1.48 6.62
CA PRO A 53 13.21 2.24 5.43
C PRO A 53 13.84 3.64 5.33
N ASP A 54 14.29 4.18 6.45
CA ASP A 54 14.89 5.50 6.60
C ASP A 54 16.39 5.43 6.96
N ASP A 55 17.05 4.33 6.63
CA ASP A 55 18.48 4.14 6.88
C ASP A 55 19.32 5.18 6.10
N ASP A 56 20.20 5.90 6.82
CA ASP A 56 21.04 6.97 6.26
C ASP A 56 22.09 6.47 5.26
N GLU A 57 22.39 5.16 5.22
CA GLU A 57 23.33 4.58 4.27
C GLU A 57 22.72 4.35 2.86
N PHE A 58 21.44 4.69 2.64
CA PHE A 58 20.74 4.58 1.36
C PHE A 58 20.07 5.88 0.86
#